data_AF-A0A8T3QBB9-F1
#
_entry.id   AF-A0A8T3QBB9-F1
#
_cell.length_a   1.000
_cell.length_b   1.000
_cell.length_c   1.000
_cell.angle_alpha   90.00
_cell.angle_beta   90.00
_cell.angle_gamma   90.00
#
_symmetry.space_group_name_H-M   'P 1'
#
loop_
_entity.id
_entity.type
_entity.pdbx_description
1 polymer ?
#
loop_
_entity_poly.entity_id
_entity_poly.type
_entity_poly.pdbx_seq_one_letter_code
_entity_poly.pdbx_strand_id
1 'polypeptide(L)'
;REGRSIAEPEAAERWLHDVLEPSLRALVPAIGPSRDPLQAYCDLLEEKWILSEIAGKDVGLGMAMDAYLELGAPAPEAEPPTAEASMALDIDWTTGWESDAEPRADP
;
A
#
# COMPACT_ATOMS: atom_id res chain seq x y z
N ARG A 1 -19.55 -5.76 18.97
CA ARG A 1 -18.89 -4.44 18.82
C ARG A 1 -17.84 -4.38 19.92
N GLU A 2 -16.60 -4.73 19.62
CA GLU A 2 -15.52 -4.73 20.60
C GLU A 2 -14.90 -3.34 20.62
N GLY A 3 -15.16 -2.58 21.69
CA GLY A 3 -14.55 -1.28 21.96
C GLY A 3 -13.41 -1.38 22.96
N ARG A 4 -12.63 -2.48 22.92
CA ARG A 4 -11.43 -2.63 23.75
C ARG A 4 -10.22 -2.18 22.94
N SER A 5 -9.38 -1.33 23.52
CA SER A 5 -8.04 -1.09 23.01
C SER A 5 -7.28 -2.41 23.04
N ILE A 6 -6.76 -2.84 21.90
CA ILE A 6 -5.91 -4.02 21.77
C ILE A 6 -4.44 -3.60 21.78
N ALA A 7 -3.55 -4.50 22.17
CA ALA A 7 -2.11 -4.23 22.09
C ALA A 7 -1.67 -4.20 20.62
N GLU A 8 -0.63 -3.42 20.30
CA GLU A 8 -0.12 -3.27 18.93
C GLU A 8 0.27 -4.61 18.28
N PRO A 9 0.96 -5.56 18.95
CA PRO A 9 1.25 -6.86 18.34
C PRO A 9 -0.02 -7.66 18.00
N GLU A 10 -1.03 -7.62 18.88
CA GLU A 10 -2.31 -8.28 18.66
C GLU A 10 -3.07 -7.63 17.48
N ALA A 11 -3.01 -6.31 17.35
CA ALA A 11 -3.58 -5.59 16.21
C ALA A 11 -2.91 -5.97 14.89
N ALA A 12 -1.58 -6.09 14.88
CA ALA A 12 -0.81 -6.49 13.71
C ALA A 12 -1.14 -7.92 13.29
N GLU A 13 -1.14 -8.87 14.22
CA GLU A 13 -1.51 -10.27 13.96
C GLU A 13 -2.94 -10.36 13.41
N ARG A 14 -3.88 -9.65 14.02
CA ARG A 14 -5.26 -9.62 13.55
C ARG A 14 -5.38 -9.02 12.16
N TRP A 15 -4.68 -7.93 11.87
CA TRP A 15 -4.69 -7.31 10.55
C TRP A 15 -4.12 -8.25 9.47
N LEU A 16 -3.02 -8.94 9.78
CA LEU A 16 -2.44 -9.93 8.86
C LEU A 16 -3.45 -11.01 8.47
N HIS A 17 -4.08 -11.62 9.47
CA HIS A 17 -5.00 -12.74 9.26
C HIS A 17 -6.36 -12.32 8.68
N ASP A 18 -6.92 -11.20 9.15
CA ASP A 18 -8.28 -10.78 8.81
C ASP A 18 -8.33 -9.88 7.56
N VAL A 19 -7.22 -9.24 7.18
CA VAL A 19 -7.17 -8.26 6.09
C VAL A 19 -6.16 -8.65 5.01
N LEU A 20 -4.87 -8.80 5.37
CA LEU A 20 -3.83 -9.00 4.37
C LEU A 20 -3.97 -10.35 3.67
N GLU A 21 -3.94 -11.47 4.41
CA GLU A 21 -3.98 -12.79 3.82
C GLU A 21 -5.24 -13.07 2.97
N PRO A 22 -6.48 -12.68 3.39
CA PRO A 22 -7.65 -12.80 2.53
C PRO A 22 -7.54 -11.99 1.25
N SER A 23 -6.98 -10.77 1.33
CA SER A 23 -6.77 -9.91 0.16
C SER A 23 -5.78 -10.55 -0.82
N LEU A 24 -4.64 -11.05 -0.33
CA LEU A 24 -3.66 -11.75 -1.18
C LEU A 24 -4.27 -12.99 -1.85
N ARG A 25 -5.06 -13.79 -1.11
CA ARG A 25 -5.75 -14.96 -1.68
C ARG A 25 -6.72 -14.60 -2.80
N ALA A 26 -7.39 -13.44 -2.70
CA ALA A 26 -8.28 -12.95 -3.76
C ALA A 26 -7.51 -12.41 -4.97
N LEU A 27 -6.34 -11.81 -4.76
CA LEU A 27 -5.51 -11.22 -5.82
C LEU A 27 -4.73 -12.25 -6.65
N VAL A 28 -4.22 -13.33 -6.02
CA VAL A 28 -3.38 -14.34 -6.70
C VAL A 28 -3.99 -14.89 -8.00
N PRO A 29 -5.29 -15.27 -8.05
CA PRO A 29 -5.90 -15.75 -9.29
C PRO A 29 -5.97 -14.71 -10.40
N ALA A 30 -6.05 -13.41 -10.06
CA ALA A 30 -6.21 -12.32 -11.01
C ALA A 30 -4.88 -11.88 -11.64
N ILE A 31 -3.79 -11.91 -10.87
CA ILE A 31 -2.47 -11.41 -11.32
C ILE A 31 -1.60 -12.46 -12.03
N GLY A 32 -1.95 -13.75 -11.89
CA GLY A 32 -1.19 -14.86 -12.45
C GLY A 32 0.10 -15.20 -11.68
N PRO A 33 0.81 -16.28 -12.08
CA PRO A 33 1.88 -16.87 -11.28
C PRO A 33 3.20 -16.07 -11.27
N SER A 34 3.35 -15.08 -12.15
CA SER A 34 4.60 -14.34 -12.34
C SER A 34 4.64 -13.00 -11.60
N ARG A 35 3.51 -12.54 -11.03
CA ARG A 35 3.43 -11.26 -10.34
C ARG A 35 3.52 -11.44 -8.83
N ASP A 36 4.12 -10.46 -8.16
CA ASP A 36 4.16 -10.40 -6.69
C ASP A 36 2.77 -10.04 -6.12
N PRO A 37 2.15 -10.91 -5.31
CA PRO A 37 0.89 -10.61 -4.64
C PRO A 37 0.95 -9.39 -3.72
N LEU A 38 2.09 -9.11 -3.09
CA LEU A 38 2.22 -7.98 -2.19
C LEU A 38 2.24 -6.65 -2.96
N GLN A 39 2.94 -6.61 -4.09
CA GLN A 39 2.87 -5.46 -4.99
C GLN A 39 1.44 -5.23 -5.50
N ALA A 40 0.72 -6.29 -5.89
CA ALA A 40 -0.68 -6.16 -6.28
C ALA A 40 -1.60 -5.66 -5.15
N TYR A 41 -1.26 -5.95 -3.89
CA TYR A 41 -1.96 -5.39 -2.73
C TYR A 41 -1.65 -3.89 -2.55
N CYS A 42 -0.43 -3.45 -2.82
CA CYS A 42 -0.09 -2.03 -2.86
C CYS A 42 -0.85 -1.30 -3.98
N ASP A 43 -0.91 -1.87 -5.18
CA ASP A 43 -1.67 -1.34 -6.31
C ASP A 43 -3.17 -1.20 -5.94
N LEU A 44 -3.73 -2.19 -5.22
CA LEU A 44 -5.09 -2.13 -4.68
C LEU A 44 -5.28 -0.99 -3.65
N LEU A 45 -4.31 -0.75 -2.77
CA LEU A 45 -4.39 0.34 -1.79
C LEU A 45 -4.32 1.71 -2.47
N GLU A 46 -3.56 1.82 -3.56
CA GLU A 46 -3.54 3.02 -4.40
C GLU A 46 -4.90 3.26 -5.07
N GLU A 47 -5.50 2.23 -5.68
CA GLU A 47 -6.85 2.32 -6.26
C GLU A 47 -7.88 2.73 -5.21
N LYS A 48 -7.80 2.16 -4.00
CA LYS A 48 -8.64 2.57 -2.86
C LYS A 48 -8.47 4.05 -2.54
N TRP A 49 -7.24 4.55 -2.53
CA TRP A 49 -6.97 5.96 -2.28
C TRP A 49 -7.59 6.84 -3.38
N ILE A 50 -7.34 6.53 -4.66
CA ILE A 50 -7.89 7.28 -5.81
C ILE A 50 -9.42 7.32 -5.75
N LEU A 51 -10.07 6.19 -5.53
CA LEU A 51 -11.53 6.11 -5.42
C LEU A 51 -12.05 6.89 -4.20
N SER A 52 -11.30 6.88 -3.10
CA SER A 52 -11.66 7.65 -1.90
C SER A 52 -11.56 9.16 -2.12
N GLU A 53 -10.53 9.61 -2.85
CA GLU A 53 -10.36 11.02 -3.25
C GLU A 53 -11.53 11.47 -4.12
N ILE A 54 -11.90 10.68 -5.13
CA ILE A 54 -13.03 10.98 -6.02
C ILE A 54 -14.36 11.02 -5.24
N ALA A 55 -14.55 10.10 -4.30
CA ALA A 55 -15.76 10.03 -3.48
C ALA A 55 -15.80 11.07 -2.34
N GLY A 56 -14.67 11.73 -2.05
CA GLY A 56 -14.51 12.62 -0.89
C GLY A 56 -14.62 11.91 0.46
N LYS A 57 -14.48 10.58 0.51
CA LYS A 57 -14.53 9.75 1.73
C LYS A 57 -13.93 8.38 1.47
N ASP A 58 -13.53 7.69 2.54
CA ASP A 58 -13.09 6.30 2.42
C ASP A 58 -14.20 5.40 1.86
N VAL A 59 -13.91 4.74 0.75
CA VAL A 59 -14.82 3.79 0.09
C VAL A 59 -14.72 2.37 0.67
N GLY A 60 -13.66 2.09 1.41
CA GLY A 60 -13.36 0.77 1.98
C GLY A 60 -12.65 -0.17 1.01
N LEU A 61 -11.97 -1.17 1.58
CA LEU A 61 -11.15 -2.12 0.82
C LEU A 61 -11.96 -3.02 -0.12
N GLY A 62 -13.18 -3.41 0.27
CA GLY A 62 -14.02 -4.28 -0.56
C GLY A 62 -14.43 -3.64 -1.88
N MET A 63 -14.89 -2.38 -1.84
CA MET A 63 -15.26 -1.65 -3.05
C MET A 63 -14.05 -1.43 -3.97
N ALA A 64 -12.89 -1.13 -3.39
CA ALA A 64 -11.65 -1.00 -4.15
C ALA A 64 -11.21 -2.33 -4.76
N MET A 65 -11.37 -3.45 -4.05
CA MET A 65 -11.05 -4.78 -4.57
C MET A 65 -11.91 -5.12 -5.78
N ASP A 66 -13.22 -4.90 -5.70
CA ASP A 66 -14.14 -5.15 -6.80
C ASP A 66 -13.75 -4.32 -8.04
N ALA A 67 -13.52 -3.02 -7.86
CA ALA A 67 -13.09 -2.13 -8.94
C ALA A 67 -11.74 -2.53 -9.56
N TYR A 68 -10.75 -2.85 -8.72
CA TYR A 68 -9.42 -3.26 -9.18
C TYR A 68 -9.45 -4.58 -9.96
N LEU A 69 -10.27 -5.55 -9.53
CA LEU A 69 -10.47 -6.80 -10.24
C LEU A 69 -11.25 -6.62 -11.55
N GLU A 70 -12.23 -5.72 -11.60
CA GLU A 70 -12.96 -5.35 -12.83
C GLU A 70 -12.03 -4.74 -13.89
N LEU A 71 -11.00 -4.00 -13.47
CA LEU A 71 -9.95 -3.49 -14.34
C LEU A 71 -8.96 -4.58 -14.83
N GLY A 72 -9.12 -5.82 -14.37
CA GLY A 72 -8.24 -6.93 -14.71
C GLY A 72 -6.93 -6.95 -13.92
N ALA A 73 -6.92 -6.36 -12.72
CA ALA A 73 -5.74 -6.22 -11.86
C ALA A 73 -4.52 -5.69 -12.65
N PRO A 74 -4.54 -4.44 -13.14
CA PRO A 74 -3.42 -3.89 -13.92
C PRO A 74 -2.10 -3.90 -13.13
N ALA A 75 -0.97 -3.91 -13.84
CA ALA A 75 0.37 -3.84 -13.24
C ALA A 75 1.12 -2.64 -13.83
N PRO A 76 1.31 -1.53 -13.09
CA PRO A 76 2.10 -0.41 -13.59
C PRO A 76 3.58 -0.80 -13.82
N GLU A 77 4.08 -1.81 -13.10
CA GLU A 77 5.43 -2.40 -13.21
C GLU A 77 5.61 -3.36 -14.42
N ALA A 78 4.56 -3.65 -15.21
CA ALA A 78 4.66 -4.62 -16.31
C ALA A 78 5.60 -4.14 -17.44
N GLU A 79 5.86 -2.85 -17.55
CA GLU A 79 7.00 -2.36 -18.31
C GLU A 79 8.23 -2.43 -17.40
N PRO A 80 9.22 -3.28 -17.69
CA PRO A 80 10.43 -3.28 -16.87
C PRO A 80 11.02 -1.87 -16.91
N PRO A 81 11.36 -1.26 -15.75
CA PRO A 81 12.13 -0.04 -15.78
C PRO A 81 13.38 -0.32 -16.63
N THR A 82 13.60 0.50 -17.65
CA THR A 82 14.91 0.53 -18.31
C THR A 82 15.96 0.66 -17.21
N ALA A 83 17.11 -0.03 -17.31
CA ALA A 83 18.12 -0.09 -16.24
C ALA A 83 18.48 1.29 -15.65
N GLU A 84 18.36 2.34 -16.46
CA GLU A 84 18.53 3.75 -16.12
C GLU A 84 17.46 4.35 -15.18
N ALA A 85 16.22 3.86 -15.20
CA ALA A 85 15.17 4.26 -14.25
C ALA A 85 15.34 3.60 -12.87
N SER A 86 15.78 2.34 -12.81
CA SER A 86 16.15 1.68 -11.54
C SER A 86 17.34 2.34 -10.85
N MET A 87 18.30 2.89 -11.62
CA MET A 87 19.43 3.64 -11.08
C MET A 87 19.05 5.04 -10.58
N ALA A 88 17.91 5.60 -11.02
CA ALA A 88 17.45 6.93 -10.61
C ALA A 88 16.71 6.93 -9.26
N LEU A 89 16.29 5.76 -8.76
CA LEU A 89 15.60 5.59 -7.48
C LEU A 89 16.57 5.26 -6.32
N ASP A 90 17.79 5.79 -6.37
CA ASP A 90 18.70 5.81 -5.22
C ASP A 90 18.20 6.89 -4.23
N ILE A 91 16.96 6.72 -3.76
CA ILE A 91 16.31 7.58 -2.77
C ILE A 91 16.91 7.23 -1.42
N ASP A 92 17.80 8.10 -0.94
CA ASP A 92 18.30 8.05 0.42
C ASP A 92 17.21 8.50 1.41
N TRP A 93 16.44 7.54 1.92
CA TRP A 93 15.42 7.74 2.96
C TRP A 93 16.00 8.31 4.26
N THR A 94 17.33 8.25 4.49
CA THR A 94 17.93 8.71 5.75
C THR A 94 18.07 10.22 5.85
N THR A 95 18.16 10.94 4.73
CA THR A 95 18.39 12.40 4.74
C THR A 95 17.11 13.23 4.96
N GLY A 96 15.92 12.63 4.82
CA GLY A 96 14.64 13.36 4.83
C GLY A 96 14.05 13.73 6.19
N TRP A 97 14.50 13.11 7.29
CA TRP A 97 13.83 13.22 8.61
C TRP A 97 14.65 13.95 9.69
N GLU A 98 15.88 14.38 9.39
CA GLU A 98 16.76 15.08 10.35
C GLU A 98 16.74 16.62 10.25
N SER A 99 15.96 17.20 9.32
CA SER A 99 15.95 18.66 9.10
C SER A 99 14.93 19.43 9.96
N ASP A 100 14.82 19.10 11.24
CA ASP A 100 14.21 19.98 12.26
C ASP A 100 15.08 20.01 13.53
N ALA A 101 16.36 20.33 13.37
CA ALA A 101 17.14 20.88 14.47
C ALA A 101 16.86 22.40 14.54
N GLU A 102 15.93 22.78 15.41
CA GLU A 102 15.64 24.19 15.74
C GLU A 102 16.93 24.99 16.02
N PRO A 103 17.02 26.27 15.58
CA PRO A 103 18.18 27.09 15.90
C PRO A 103 18.25 27.33 17.41
N ARG A 104 19.32 26.81 18.04
CA ARG A 104 19.71 27.16 19.40
C ARG A 104 19.87 28.68 19.49
N ALA A 105 18.91 29.32 20.14
CA ALA A 105 19.05 30.69 20.60
C ALA A 105 20.10 30.71 21.72
N ASP A 106 21.28 31.22 21.43
CA ASP A 106 22.25 31.59 22.46
C ASP A 106 22.11 33.10 22.79
N PRO A 107 22.23 33.49 24.08
CA PRO A 107 22.00 34.85 24.56
C PRO A 107 23.12 35.85 24.23
#